data_AF-A0A3A4P7U0-F1
#
_entry.id   AF-A0A3A4P7U0-F1
#
_cell.length_a   1.000
_cell.length_b   1.000
_cell.length_c   1.000
_cell.angle_alpha   90.00
_cell.angle_beta   90.00
_cell.angle_gamma   90.00
#
_symmetry.space_group_name_H-M   'P 1'
#
loop_
_entity.id
_entity.type
_entity.pdbx_description
1 polymer ?
#
loop_
_entity_poly.entity_id
_entity_poly.type
_entity_poly.pdbx_seq_one_letter_code
_entity_poly.pdbx_strand_id
1 'polypeptide(L)'
;MDPQELAEKIALLILDKGFVYDEDLVCEFGVEEFELIKAKNVLCRYYGIAVERWHKDGEENRQALFLSGDFEGEDAGQLIYKVFHDPEFKTRRRLKEENRKKEIRGEVKEVFDLLQEEWGEDYENSQPEA
;
A
#
# COMPACT_ATOMS: atom_id res chain seq x y z
N MET A 1 -15.26 -9.62 -5.74
CA MET A 1 -15.46 -8.73 -4.56
C MET A 1 -14.58 -7.50 -4.78
N ASP A 2 -14.92 -6.31 -4.27
CA ASP A 2 -13.99 -5.18 -4.39
C ASP A 2 -12.73 -5.43 -3.53
N PRO A 3 -11.51 -5.10 -3.98
CA PRO A 3 -10.30 -5.34 -3.19
C PRO A 3 -10.30 -4.65 -1.82
N GLN A 4 -11.02 -3.53 -1.66
CA GLN A 4 -11.12 -2.84 -0.38
C GLN A 4 -12.03 -3.58 0.59
N GLU A 5 -13.16 -4.10 0.10
CA GLU A 5 -14.08 -4.94 0.89
C GLU A 5 -13.40 -6.25 1.32
N LEU A 6 -12.63 -6.88 0.42
CA LEU A 6 -11.86 -8.08 0.75
C LEU A 6 -10.77 -7.77 1.78
N ALA A 7 -10.06 -6.65 1.62
CA ALA A 7 -9.05 -6.20 2.58
C ALA A 7 -9.65 -5.98 3.98
N GLU A 8 -10.82 -5.33 4.08
CA GLU A 8 -11.51 -5.12 5.35
C GLU A 8 -11.86 -6.45 6.04
N LYS A 9 -12.44 -7.41 5.29
CA LYS A 9 -12.77 -8.74 5.81
C LYS A 9 -11.54 -9.49 6.31
N ILE A 10 -10.43 -9.44 5.56
CA ILE A 10 -9.15 -10.03 5.97
C ILE A 10 -8.65 -9.37 7.26
N ALA A 11 -8.72 -8.03 7.36
CA ALA A 11 -8.28 -7.31 8.54
C ALA A 11 -9.08 -7.70 9.80
N LEU A 12 -10.40 -7.85 9.67
CA LEU A 12 -11.27 -8.35 10.74
C LEU A 12 -10.93 -9.80 11.12
N LEU A 13 -10.64 -10.65 10.13
CA LEU A 13 -10.26 -12.04 10.38
C LEU A 13 -8.93 -12.15 11.15
N ILE A 14 -7.97 -11.27 10.84
CA ILE A 14 -6.70 -11.19 11.57
C ILE A 14 -6.92 -10.71 13.01
N LEU A 15 -7.86 -9.79 13.26
CA LEU A 15 -8.20 -9.39 14.64
C LEU A 15 -8.69 -10.57 15.48
N ASP A 16 -9.52 -11.42 14.88
CA ASP A 16 -10.14 -12.55 15.57
C ASP A 16 -9.15 -13.72 15.76
N LYS A 17 -8.42 -14.09 14.69
CA LYS A 17 -7.51 -15.25 14.67
C LYS A 17 -6.07 -14.91 15.06
N GLY A 18 -5.70 -13.63 15.13
CA GLY A 18 -4.34 -13.13 15.31
C GLY A 18 -3.49 -13.14 14.03
N PHE A 19 -3.72 -14.10 13.14
CA PHE A 19 -3.10 -14.20 11.83
C PHE A 19 -3.94 -15.04 10.87
N VAL A 20 -3.64 -14.96 9.58
CA VAL A 20 -4.34 -15.72 8.52
C VAL A 20 -3.35 -16.17 7.44
N TYR A 21 -3.50 -17.39 6.92
CA TYR A 21 -2.69 -17.90 5.81
C TYR A 21 -3.34 -17.59 4.46
N ASP A 22 -2.52 -17.45 3.41
CA ASP A 22 -3.00 -17.16 2.06
C ASP A 22 -3.95 -18.25 1.54
N GLU A 23 -3.63 -19.53 1.76
CA GLU A 23 -4.47 -20.63 1.26
C GLU A 23 -5.82 -20.68 1.97
N ASP A 24 -5.85 -20.37 3.27
CA ASP A 24 -7.07 -20.30 4.05
C ASP A 24 -7.96 -19.17 3.54
N LEU A 25 -7.38 -18.01 3.18
CA LEU A 25 -8.11 -16.88 2.62
C LEU A 25 -8.71 -17.20 1.24
N VAL A 26 -7.97 -17.90 0.39
CA VAL A 26 -8.46 -18.36 -0.92
C VAL A 26 -9.66 -19.29 -0.74
N CYS A 27 -9.56 -20.25 0.19
CA CYS A 27 -10.63 -21.19 0.49
C CYS A 27 -11.85 -20.53 1.17
N GLU A 28 -11.62 -19.66 2.15
CA GLU A 28 -12.66 -19.04 2.98
C GLU A 28 -13.48 -18.00 2.19
N PHE A 29 -12.82 -17.21 1.33
CA PHE A 29 -13.49 -16.18 0.54
C PHE A 29 -13.83 -16.61 -0.90
N GLY A 30 -13.34 -17.77 -1.35
CA GLY A 30 -13.58 -18.28 -2.70
C GLY A 30 -13.04 -17.33 -3.78
N VAL A 31 -11.91 -16.67 -3.50
CA VAL A 31 -11.30 -15.64 -4.37
C VAL A 31 -10.08 -16.20 -5.10
N GLU A 32 -9.79 -15.65 -6.26
CA GLU A 32 -8.56 -16.00 -6.97
C GLU A 32 -7.33 -15.38 -6.29
N GLU A 33 -6.16 -16.02 -6.45
CA GLU A 33 -4.89 -15.56 -5.88
C GLU A 33 -4.57 -14.11 -6.28
N PHE A 34 -4.92 -13.71 -7.50
CA PHE A 34 -4.72 -12.34 -7.97
C PHE A 34 -5.58 -11.30 -7.24
N GLU A 35 -6.82 -11.66 -6.85
CA GLU A 35 -7.67 -10.78 -6.03
C GLU A 35 -7.11 -10.66 -4.61
N LEU A 36 -6.62 -11.76 -4.04
CA LEU A 36 -5.96 -11.77 -2.75
C LEU A 36 -4.72 -10.86 -2.75
N ILE A 37 -3.88 -10.93 -3.79
CA ILE A 37 -2.71 -10.05 -3.95
C ILE A 37 -3.10 -8.56 -3.93
N LYS A 38 -4.22 -8.20 -4.57
CA LYS A 38 -4.71 -6.81 -4.55
C LYS A 38 -5.13 -6.39 -3.15
N ALA A 39 -5.89 -7.22 -2.43
CA ALA A 39 -6.30 -6.93 -1.06
C ALA A 39 -5.11 -6.83 -0.10
N LYS A 40 -4.12 -7.73 -0.23
CA LYS A 40 -2.87 -7.67 0.53
C LYS A 40 -2.10 -6.38 0.28
N ASN A 41 -2.04 -5.90 -0.97
CA ASN A 41 -1.42 -4.61 -1.28
C ASN A 41 -2.15 -3.43 -0.62
N VAL A 42 -3.48 -3.46 -0.57
CA VAL A 42 -4.28 -2.45 0.15
C VAL A 42 -3.90 -2.44 1.63
N LEU A 43 -3.84 -3.60 2.27
CA LEU A 43 -3.51 -3.73 3.70
C LEU A 43 -2.06 -3.35 4.02
N CYS A 44 -1.10 -3.93 3.31
CA CYS A 44 0.32 -3.84 3.64
C CYS A 44 0.98 -2.58 3.09
N ARG A 45 0.68 -2.20 1.84
CA ARG A 45 1.36 -1.08 1.18
C ARG A 45 0.61 0.23 1.38
N TYR A 46 -0.67 0.22 1.05
CA TYR A 46 -1.47 1.44 1.04
C TYR A 46 -1.80 1.89 2.46
N TYR A 47 -2.45 1.03 3.25
CA TYR A 47 -2.82 1.36 4.62
C TYR A 47 -1.68 1.12 5.62
N GLY A 48 -0.83 0.12 5.37
CA GLY A 48 0.26 -0.25 6.28
C GLY A 48 -0.24 -0.85 7.59
N ILE A 49 -1.44 -1.44 7.58
CA ILE A 49 -2.10 -2.00 8.77
C ILE A 49 -1.80 -3.48 8.99
N ALA A 50 -1.34 -4.17 7.94
CA ALA A 50 -0.93 -5.57 8.01
C ALA A 50 0.52 -5.74 7.57
N VAL A 51 1.13 -6.83 8.03
CA VAL A 51 2.47 -7.27 7.64
C VAL A 51 2.43 -8.74 7.27
N GLU A 52 3.08 -9.06 6.17
CA GLU A 52 3.23 -10.42 5.68
C GLU A 52 4.57 -10.99 6.16
N ARG A 53 4.54 -12.19 6.74
CA ARG A 53 5.73 -12.86 7.29
C ARG A 53 5.59 -14.38 7.15
N TRP A 54 6.73 -15.04 7.02
CA TRP A 54 6.80 -16.49 7.18
C TRP A 54 6.40 -16.87 8.61
N HIS A 55 5.43 -17.75 8.73
CA HIS A 55 4.95 -18.29 9.99
C HIS A 55 5.12 -19.81 10.00
N LYS A 56 5.56 -20.34 11.15
CA LYS A 56 5.83 -21.77 11.31
C LYS A 56 4.57 -22.47 11.80
N ASP A 57 4.02 -23.35 10.98
CA ASP A 57 2.84 -24.17 11.27
C ASP A 57 3.27 -25.63 11.43
N GLY A 58 3.56 -26.03 12.68
CA GLY A 58 4.14 -27.35 12.95
C GLY A 58 5.52 -27.52 12.30
N GLU A 59 5.64 -28.37 11.28
CA GLU A 59 6.87 -28.60 10.51
C GLU A 59 6.95 -27.77 9.22
N GLU A 60 5.87 -27.10 8.83
CA GLU A 60 5.78 -26.34 7.58
C GLU A 60 5.98 -24.83 7.81
N ASN A 61 6.55 -24.14 6.82
CA ASN A 61 6.63 -22.68 6.81
C ASN A 61 5.66 -22.14 5.76
N ARG A 62 4.70 -21.32 6.17
CA ARG A 62 3.65 -20.77 5.32
C ARG A 62 3.66 -19.24 5.39
N GLN A 63 3.19 -18.59 4.34
CA GLN A 63 3.00 -17.13 4.36
C GLN A 63 1.73 -16.78 5.13
N ALA A 64 1.86 -15.89 6.10
CA ALA A 64 0.73 -15.41 6.88
C ALA A 64 0.71 -13.88 6.96
N LEU A 65 -0.49 -13.33 7.05
CA LEU A 65 -0.72 -11.93 7.39
C LEU A 65 -0.99 -11.77 8.87
N PHE A 66 -0.35 -10.76 9.44
CA PHE A 66 -0.52 -10.29 10.81
C PHE A 66 -0.91 -8.81 10.80
N LEU A 67 -1.52 -8.33 11.87
CA LEU A 67 -1.61 -6.89 12.09
C LEU A 67 -0.22 -6.31 12.33
N SER A 68 0.02 -5.10 11.86
CA SER A 68 1.29 -4.41 12.12
C SER A 68 1.40 -4.08 13.60
N GLY A 69 2.57 -4.34 14.19
CA GLY A 69 2.88 -4.00 15.58
C GLY A 69 2.86 -2.50 15.88
N ASP A 70 2.86 -1.65 14.85
CA ASP A 70 2.65 -0.20 14.99
C ASP A 70 1.28 0.15 15.61
N PHE A 71 0.36 -0.81 15.66
CA PHE A 71 -0.98 -0.69 16.24
C PHE A 71 -1.14 -1.50 17.54
N GLU A 72 -0.06 -2.02 18.13
CA GLU A 72 -0.08 -2.58 19.49
C GLU A 72 -0.46 -1.49 20.50
N GLY A 73 -1.69 -1.55 21.01
CA GLY A 73 -2.20 -0.64 22.06
C GLY A 73 -3.33 0.27 21.62
N GLU A 74 -3.63 0.37 20.32
CA GLU A 74 -4.90 0.91 19.84
C GLU A 74 -5.96 -0.21 19.81
N ASP A 75 -7.24 0.12 20.00
CA ASP A 75 -8.31 -0.82 19.71
C ASP A 75 -8.33 -1.06 18.19
N ALA A 76 -7.66 -2.14 17.79
CA ALA A 76 -7.40 -2.42 16.39
C ALA A 76 -8.71 -2.60 15.58
N GLY A 77 -9.84 -2.93 16.23
CA GLY A 77 -11.17 -2.88 15.64
C GLY A 77 -11.62 -1.47 15.28
N GLN A 78 -11.48 -0.50 16.20
CA GLN A 78 -11.79 0.91 15.93
C GLN A 78 -10.87 1.51 14.87
N LEU A 79 -9.60 1.11 14.87
CA LEU A 79 -8.65 1.55 13.86
C LEU A 79 -9.05 1.04 12.48
N ILE A 80 -9.35 -0.25 12.33
CA ILE A 80 -9.81 -0.83 11.05
C ILE A 80 -11.05 -0.09 10.59
N TYR A 81 -12.01 0.16 11.48
CA TYR A 81 -13.19 0.95 11.14
C TYR A 81 -12.82 2.34 10.58
N LYS A 82 -11.95 3.09 11.26
CA LYS A 82 -11.47 4.39 10.77
C LYS A 82 -10.76 4.28 9.42
N VAL A 83 -9.90 3.28 9.23
CA VAL A 83 -9.12 3.10 8.00
C VAL A 83 -10.01 2.91 6.78
N PHE A 84 -11.08 2.12 6.90
CA PHE A 84 -11.94 1.77 5.77
C PHE A 84 -13.15 2.70 5.60
N HIS A 85 -13.66 3.30 6.68
CA HIS A 85 -14.91 4.05 6.66
C HIS A 85 -14.76 5.55 6.92
N ASP A 86 -13.61 6.03 7.42
CA ASP A 86 -13.33 7.46 7.56
C ASP A 86 -12.49 7.97 6.37
N PRO A 87 -13.08 8.76 5.46
CA PRO A 87 -12.37 9.26 4.27
C PRO A 87 -11.27 10.28 4.60
N GLU A 88 -11.35 10.96 5.75
CA GLU A 88 -10.34 11.94 6.18
C GLU A 88 -9.17 11.25 6.90
N PHE A 89 -9.39 10.04 7.40
CA PHE A 89 -8.36 9.29 8.11
C PHE A 89 -7.23 8.86 7.16
N LYS A 90 -6.02 9.36 7.45
CA LYS A 90 -4.80 8.96 6.76
C LYS A 90 -3.88 8.22 7.72
N THR A 91 -3.56 6.97 7.39
CA THR A 91 -2.54 6.23 8.11
C THR A 91 -1.17 6.90 7.94
N ARG A 92 -0.25 6.70 8.89
CA ARG A 92 1.13 7.21 8.81
C ARG A 92 1.80 6.81 7.49
N ARG A 93 1.51 5.59 7.01
CA ARG A 93 2.02 5.08 5.74
C ARG A 93 1.49 5.88 4.54
N ARG A 94 0.18 6.14 4.47
CA ARG A 94 -0.42 6.99 3.42
C ARG A 94 0.19 8.39 3.39
N LEU A 95 0.35 9.01 4.56
CA LEU A 95 1.00 10.32 4.65
C LEU A 95 2.44 10.30 4.13
N LYS A 96 3.22 9.28 4.50
CA LYS A 96 4.60 9.12 4.02
C LYS A 96 4.66 8.88 2.51
N GLU A 97 3.78 8.06 1.96
CA GLU A 97 3.71 7.83 0.51
C GLU A 97 3.27 9.08 -0.27
N GLU A 98 2.31 9.85 0.24
CA GLU A 98 1.91 11.12 -0.38
C GLU A 98 3.06 12.13 -0.39
N ASN A 99 3.79 12.27 0.72
CA ASN A 99 4.94 13.17 0.79
C ASN A 99 6.04 12.73 -0.17
N ARG A 100 6.38 11.45 -0.21
CA ARG A 100 7.36 10.91 -1.17
C ARG A 100 6.94 11.17 -2.63
N LYS A 101 5.66 11.02 -2.96
CA LYS A 101 5.14 11.35 -4.31
C LYS A 101 5.25 12.84 -4.62
N LYS A 102 5.08 13.72 -3.63
CA LYS A 102 5.27 15.17 -3.80
C LYS A 102 6.73 15.52 -4.03
N GLU A 103 7.64 14.93 -3.25
CA GLU A 103 9.10 15.10 -3.41
C GLU A 103 9.56 14.67 -4.81
N ILE A 104 9.21 13.45 -5.24
CA ILE A 104 9.56 12.95 -6.57
C ILE A 104 9.00 13.86 -7.68
N ARG A 105 7.77 14.38 -7.53
CA ARG A 105 7.23 15.33 -8.52
C ARG A 105 8.01 16.64 -8.54
N GLY A 106 8.50 17.10 -7.39
CA GLY A 106 9.40 18.25 -7.31
C GLY A 106 10.71 18.00 -8.05
N GLU A 107 11.38 16.89 -7.75
CA GLU A 107 12.63 16.49 -8.39
C GLU A 107 12.48 16.31 -9.91
N VAL A 108 11.41 15.64 -10.37
CA VAL A 108 11.13 15.48 -11.81
C VAL A 108 10.90 16.83 -12.48
N LYS A 109 10.22 17.76 -11.80
CA LYS A 109 10.01 19.10 -12.32
C LYS A 109 11.33 19.87 -12.43
N GLU A 110 12.18 19.83 -11.41
CA GLU A 110 13.50 20.47 -11.44
C GLU A 110 14.38 19.92 -12.58
N VAL A 111 14.37 18.59 -12.78
CA VAL A 111 15.09 17.96 -13.90
C VAL A 111 14.52 18.41 -15.24
N PHE A 112 13.20 18.52 -15.37
CA PHE A 112 12.57 19.00 -16.60
C PHE A 112 12.90 20.46 -16.88
N ASP A 113 12.87 21.32 -15.85
CA ASP A 113 13.20 22.73 -15.94
C ASP A 113 14.67 22.92 -16.37
N LEU A 114 15.61 22.14 -15.78
CA LEU A 114 17.03 22.13 -16.18
C LEU A 114 17.24 21.67 -17.63
N LEU A 115 16.58 20.60 -18.05
CA LEU A 115 16.64 20.13 -19.44
C LEU A 115 16.06 21.18 -20.40
N GLN A 116 15.00 21.88 -20.01
CA GLN A 116 14.43 22.96 -20.81
C GLN A 116 15.35 24.17 -20.91
N GLU A 117 16.10 24.50 -19.84
CA GLU A 117 17.10 25.56 -19.85
C GLU A 117 18.29 25.18 -20.75
N GLU A 118 18.87 24.00 -20.56
CA GLU A 118 20.03 23.54 -21.35
C GLU A 118 19.69 23.34 -22.84
N TRP A 119 18.53 22.78 -23.17
CA TRP A 119 18.17 22.45 -24.56
C TRP A 119 17.32 23.53 -25.24
N GLY A 120 16.68 24.40 -24.48
CA GLY A 120 15.93 25.55 -25.00
C GLY A 120 16.87 26.59 -25.62
N GLU A 121 18.03 26.83 -24.99
CA GLU A 121 19.05 27.73 -25.53
C GLU A 121 19.70 27.19 -26.82
N ASP A 122 19.90 25.88 -26.92
CA ASP A 122 20.45 25.24 -28.13
C ASP A 122 19.43 25.20 -29.28
N TYR A 123 18.12 25.10 -29.01
CA TYR A 123 17.07 25.12 -30.03
C TYR A 123 16.83 26.53 -30.62
N GLU A 124 16.94 27.58 -29.80
CA GLU A 124 16.82 28.97 -30.26
C GLU A 124 18.06 29.44 -31.04
N ASN A 125 19.27 29.02 -30.64
CA ASN A 125 20.52 29.39 -31.34
C ASN A 125 20.80 28.56 -32.61
N SER A 126 20.07 27.48 -32.85
CA SER A 126 20.21 26.63 -34.05
C SER A 126 19.19 26.92 -35.14
N GLN A 127 18.28 27.88 -34.94
CA GLN A 127 17.42 28.37 -36.02
C GLN A 127 18.23 29.30 -36.94
N PRO A 128 18.42 28.97 -38.24
CA PRO A 128 19.01 29.91 -39.17
C PRO A 128 18.07 31.12 -39.30
N GLU A 129 18.61 32.34 -39.17
CA GLU A 129 17.89 33.58 -39.47
C GLU A 129 17.19 33.44 -40.84
N ALA A 130 15.87 33.59 -40.85
CA ALA A 130 15.04 33.51 -42.04
C ALA A 130 15.21 34.73 -42.95
#